data_AF-A0A8J4WW51-F1
#
_entry.id   AF-A0A8J4WW51-F1
#
_cell.length_a   1.000
_cell.length_b   1.000
_cell.length_c   1.000
_cell.angle_alpha   90.00
_cell.angle_beta   90.00
_cell.angle_gamma   90.00
#
_symmetry.space_group_name_H-M   'P 1'
#
loop_
_entity.id
_entity.type
_entity.pdbx_description
1 polymer ?
#
loop_
_entity_poly.entity_id
_entity_poly.type
_entity_poly.pdbx_seq_one_letter_code
_entity_poly.pdbx_strand_id
1 'polypeptide(L)'
;VERRVITPGEPIDMHLPLTDQVEVSFTPSDAARPSNLQICTVDKEKIHCSPDYKERASRLNTLRVNDGRGSDRGIYTVRDTVNDETLTIIHIYVR
;
A
#
# COMPACT_ATOMS: atom_id res chain seq x y z
N VAL A 1 5.60 2.70 -16.39
CA VAL A 1 4.19 2.87 -16.80
C VAL A 1 3.58 1.50 -17.00
N GLU A 2 2.67 1.12 -16.11
CA GLU A 2 1.96 -0.16 -16.14
C GLU A 2 0.74 -0.08 -17.08
N ARG A 3 0.36 -1.18 -17.71
CA ARG A 3 -0.85 -1.29 -18.53
C ARG A 3 -1.67 -2.48 -18.05
N ARG A 4 -2.95 -2.26 -17.78
CA ARG A 4 -3.90 -3.30 -17.36
C ARG A 4 -5.14 -3.27 -18.23
N VAL A 5 -5.63 -4.46 -18.57
CA VAL A 5 -6.90 -4.65 -19.25
C VAL A 5 -7.84 -5.33 -18.27
N ILE A 6 -8.99 -4.72 -18.01
CA ILE A 6 -10.02 -5.25 -17.12
C ILE A 6 -11.33 -5.51 -17.88
N THR A 7 -12.18 -6.36 -17.32
CA THR A 7 -13.56 -6.56 -17.76
C THR A 7 -14.51 -5.72 -16.89
N PRO A 8 -15.66 -5.24 -17.39
CA PRO A 8 -16.65 -4.59 -16.52
C PRO A 8 -17.00 -5.42 -15.29
N GLY A 9 -17.00 -4.79 -14.12
CA GLY A 9 -17.19 -5.43 -12.82
C GLY A 9 -15.91 -5.87 -12.12
N GLU A 10 -14.78 -6.04 -12.83
CA GLU A 10 -13.48 -6.31 -12.20
C GLU A 10 -12.98 -5.07 -11.44
N PRO A 11 -12.30 -5.27 -10.29
CA PRO A 11 -11.74 -4.16 -9.55
C PRO A 11 -10.50 -3.57 -10.24
N ILE A 12 -10.30 -2.26 -10.06
CA ILE A 12 -9.07 -1.57 -10.42
C ILE A 12 -8.26 -1.35 -9.14
N ASP A 13 -7.10 -2.00 -9.05
CA ASP A 13 -6.17 -1.86 -7.94
C ASP A 13 -5.04 -0.90 -8.27
N MET A 14 -4.88 0.12 -7.44
CA MET A 14 -3.77 1.06 -7.49
C MET A 14 -2.87 0.86 -6.28
N HIS A 15 -1.61 0.54 -6.52
CA HIS A 15 -0.62 0.44 -5.46
C HIS A 15 -0.27 1.84 -4.94
N LEU A 16 -0.32 2.02 -3.62
CA LEU A 16 0.05 3.24 -2.90
C LEU A 16 1.36 2.99 -2.14
N PRO A 17 2.53 3.07 -2.79
CA PRO A 17 3.80 2.79 -2.12
C PRO A 17 4.07 3.83 -1.02
N LEU A 18 4.77 3.40 0.03
CA LEU A 18 5.34 4.31 1.01
C LEU A 18 6.72 4.71 0.51
N THR A 19 6.91 6.00 0.30
CA THR A 19 8.19 6.62 -0.09
C THR A 19 9.10 6.81 1.11
N ASP A 20 8.51 7.16 2.25
CA ASP A 20 9.21 7.40 3.50
C ASP A 20 9.31 6.15 4.38
N GLN A 21 10.31 6.17 5.26
CA GLN A 21 10.48 5.15 6.29
C GLN A 21 9.44 5.34 7.39
N VAL A 22 8.71 4.26 7.75
CA VAL A 22 7.75 4.26 8.85
C VAL A 22 8.04 3.15 9.85
N GLU A 23 7.73 3.42 11.11
CA GLU A 23 7.86 2.50 12.23
C GLU A 23 6.48 2.15 12.79
N VAL A 24 6.29 0.87 13.12
CA VAL A 24 5.15 0.39 13.90
C VAL A 24 5.67 -0.09 15.26
N SER A 25 5.17 0.52 16.33
CA SER A 25 5.49 0.17 17.72
C SER A 25 4.27 -0.35 18.47
N PHE A 26 4.47 -1.31 19.37
CA PHE A 26 3.46 -1.88 20.24
C PHE A 26 3.73 -1.53 21.70
N THR A 27 2.70 -1.05 22.40
CA THR A 27 2.74 -0.86 23.86
C THR A 27 1.77 -1.84 24.50
N PRO A 28 2.26 -2.84 25.26
CA PRO A 28 1.40 -3.76 25.99
C PRO A 28 0.62 -3.05 27.10
N SER A 29 -0.61 -3.50 27.36
CA SER A 29 -1.43 -3.00 28.47
C SER A 29 -0.90 -3.40 29.86
N ASP A 30 -0.01 -4.39 29.91
CA ASP A 30 0.68 -4.81 31.13
C ASP A 30 1.82 -3.84 31.44
N ALA A 31 1.67 -3.06 32.51
CA ALA A 31 2.65 -2.07 32.95
C ALA A 31 4.01 -2.66 33.36
N ALA A 32 4.11 -3.99 33.54
CA ALA A 32 5.37 -4.66 33.81
C ALA A 32 6.24 -4.87 32.55
N ARG A 33 5.69 -4.66 31.35
CA ARG A 33 6.42 -4.80 30.08
C ARG A 33 6.87 -3.44 29.54
N PRO A 34 7.98 -3.38 28.77
CA PRO A 34 8.43 -2.14 28.14
C PRO A 34 7.37 -1.57 27.20
N SER A 35 7.21 -0.24 27.20
CA SER A 35 6.40 0.48 26.22
C SER A 35 7.16 0.66 24.90
N ASN A 36 6.44 0.94 23.81
CA ASN A 36 6.98 1.26 22.48
C ASN A 36 7.93 0.20 21.91
N LEU A 37 7.58 -1.08 22.02
CA LEU A 37 8.32 -2.17 21.39
C LEU A 37 8.17 -2.05 19.86
N GLN A 38 9.24 -1.75 19.14
CA GLN A 38 9.24 -1.75 17.69
C GLN A 38 8.89 -3.17 17.17
N ILE A 39 7.80 -3.29 16.39
CA ILE A 39 7.35 -4.58 15.85
C ILE A 39 7.68 -4.73 14.36
N CYS A 40 7.56 -3.64 13.59
CA CYS A 40 7.88 -3.62 12.17
C CYS A 40 8.41 -2.26 11.74
N THR A 41 9.29 -2.27 10.74
CA THR A 41 9.65 -1.09 9.95
C THR A 41 9.28 -1.33 8.49
N VAL A 42 8.90 -0.27 7.79
CA VAL A 42 8.70 -0.30 6.35
C VAL A 42 9.59 0.77 5.73
N ASP A 43 10.43 0.36 4.78
CA ASP A 43 11.30 1.25 4.01
C ASP A 43 11.19 0.90 2.53
N LYS A 44 10.71 1.84 1.71
CA LYS A 44 10.59 1.72 0.25
C LYS A 44 10.06 0.33 -0.17
N GLU A 45 8.89 -0.02 0.37
CA GLU A 45 8.15 -1.28 0.19
C GLU A 45 8.68 -2.52 0.91
N LYS A 46 9.91 -2.51 1.46
CA LYS A 46 10.43 -3.62 2.25
C LYS A 46 9.88 -3.57 3.67
N ILE A 47 9.37 -4.70 4.14
CA ILE A 47 8.85 -4.86 5.49
C ILE A 47 9.86 -5.67 6.28
N HIS A 48 10.31 -5.13 7.40
CA HIS A 48 11.17 -5.81 8.35
C HIS A 48 10.46 -5.88 9.69
N CYS A 49 9.97 -7.07 10.04
CA CYS A 49 9.30 -7.31 11.32
C CYS A 49 10.16 -8.15 12.26
N SER A 50 9.93 -7.98 13.56
CA SER A 50 10.53 -8.82 14.58
C SER A 50 10.10 -10.29 14.43
N PRO A 51 10.85 -11.26 14.99
CA PRO A 51 10.57 -12.69 14.80
C PRO A 51 9.13 -13.10 15.08
N ASP A 52 8.51 -12.53 16.11
CA ASP A 52 7.13 -12.86 16.52
C ASP A 52 6.07 -12.43 15.48
N TYR A 53 6.39 -11.44 14.65
CA TYR A 53 5.49 -10.85 13.66
C TYR A 53 5.87 -11.20 12.22
N LYS A 54 7.10 -11.66 11.97
CA LYS A 54 7.65 -11.90 10.62
C LYS A 54 6.73 -12.71 9.70
N GLU A 55 6.15 -13.79 10.20
CA GLU A 55 5.31 -14.72 9.40
C GLU A 55 3.80 -14.40 9.48
N ARG A 56 3.40 -13.44 10.32
CA ARG A 56 1.98 -13.16 10.63
C ARG A 56 1.56 -11.72 10.35
N ALA A 57 2.50 -10.84 10.07
CA ALA A 57 2.26 -9.48 9.62
C ALA A 57 2.19 -9.43 8.09
N SER A 58 1.30 -8.58 7.57
CA SER A 58 1.24 -8.24 6.15
C SER A 58 0.90 -6.76 6.01
N ARG A 59 1.33 -6.17 4.90
CA ARG A 59 0.99 -4.79 4.54
C ARG A 59 0.01 -4.81 3.38
N LEU A 60 -1.06 -4.01 3.53
CA LEU A 60 -2.03 -3.75 2.48
C LEU A 60 -1.93 -2.27 2.15
N ASN A 61 -1.48 -1.94 0.94
CA ASN A 61 -1.29 -0.56 0.50
C ASN A 61 -1.88 -0.36 -0.90
N THR A 62 -3.14 -0.76 -1.05
CA THR A 62 -3.85 -0.73 -2.32
C THR A 62 -5.13 0.08 -2.15
N LEU A 63 -5.32 1.08 -3.01
CA LEU A 63 -6.65 1.66 -3.23
C LEU A 63 -7.35 0.85 -4.31
N ARG A 64 -8.55 0.37 -4.00
CA ARG A 64 -9.37 -0.43 -4.91
C ARG A 64 -10.60 0.36 -5.34
N VAL A 65 -10.76 0.58 -6.64
CA VAL A 65 -12.04 0.95 -7.24
C VAL A 65 -12.79 -0.34 -7.54
N ASN A 66 -13.91 -0.56 -6.84
CA ASN A 66 -14.76 -1.73 -7.08
C ASN A 66 -15.66 -1.49 -8.31
N ASP A 67 -16.15 -2.58 -8.91
CA ASP A 67 -17.13 -2.52 -10.01
C ASP A 67 -16.65 -1.65 -11.18
N GLY A 68 -15.45 -1.94 -11.73
CA GLY A 68 -14.86 -1.15 -12.79
C GLY A 68 -15.77 -1.02 -14.01
N ARG A 69 -15.94 0.20 -14.54
CA ARG A 69 -16.86 0.53 -15.62
C ARG A 69 -16.13 1.00 -16.86
N GLY A 70 -16.80 0.96 -18.02
CA GLY A 70 -16.26 1.49 -19.26
C GLY A 70 -15.81 2.96 -19.18
N SER A 71 -16.46 3.76 -18.33
CA SER A 71 -16.09 5.16 -18.06
C SER A 71 -14.82 5.32 -17.22
N ASP A 72 -14.37 4.26 -16.55
CA ASP A 72 -13.15 4.26 -15.71
C ASP A 72 -11.88 3.98 -16.53
N ARG A 73 -12.01 3.79 -17.85
CA ARG A 73 -10.88 3.73 -18.78
C ARG A 73 -10.09 5.03 -18.73
N GLY A 74 -8.79 4.95 -18.54
CA GLY A 74 -7.95 6.15 -18.49
C GLY A 74 -6.55 5.91 -17.93
N ILE A 75 -5.91 7.02 -17.60
CA ILE A 75 -4.59 7.04 -16.97
C ILE A 75 -4.77 7.40 -15.50
N TYR A 76 -4.32 6.53 -14.61
CA TYR A 76 -4.30 6.74 -13.18
C TYR A 76 -2.86 7.09 -12.79
N THR A 77 -2.69 8.22 -12.11
CA THR A 77 -1.38 8.67 -11.60
C THR A 77 -1.44 8.70 -10.08
N VAL A 78 -0.58 7.93 -9.42
CA VAL A 78 -0.39 7.99 -7.97
C VAL A 78 0.78 8.93 -7.69
N ARG A 79 0.52 9.99 -6.94
CA ARG A 79 1.49 11.05 -6.63
C ARG A 79 1.58 11.25 -5.13
N ASP A 80 2.81 11.32 -4.63
CA ASP A 80 3.12 11.90 -3.34
C ASP A 80 2.96 13.41 -3.46
N THR A 81 1.96 13.95 -2.76
CA THR A 81 1.64 15.39 -2.82
C THR A 81 2.54 16.24 -1.95
N VAL A 82 3.19 15.64 -0.95
CA VAL A 82 4.10 16.36 -0.04
C VAL A 82 5.45 16.55 -0.71
N ASN A 83 5.97 15.49 -1.35
CA ASN A 83 7.27 15.50 -2.01
C ASN A 83 7.21 15.87 -3.50
N ASP A 84 6.01 16.09 -4.03
CA ASP A 84 5.77 16.34 -5.46
C ASP A 84 6.35 15.24 -6.38
N GLU A 85 6.20 13.98 -5.98
CA GLU A 85 6.80 12.83 -6.67
C GLU A 85 5.73 11.95 -7.30
N THR A 86 5.89 11.61 -8.59
CA THR A 86 5.03 10.61 -9.24
C THR A 86 5.52 9.21 -8.91
N LEU A 87 4.69 8.44 -8.22
CA LEU A 87 5.03 7.10 -7.70
C LEU A 87 4.73 6.01 -8.72
N THR A 88 3.55 6.06 -9.34
CA THR A 88 3.19 5.14 -10.42
C THR A 88 2.20 5.75 -11.40
N ILE A 89 2.23 5.25 -12.64
CA ILE A 89 1.30 5.58 -13.70
C ILE A 89 0.77 4.27 -14.28
N ILE A 90 -0.55 4.12 -14.26
CA ILE A 90 -1.27 2.93 -14.70
C ILE A 90 -2.25 3.32 -15.81
N HIS A 91 -2.15 2.65 -16.95
CA HIS A 91 -3.13 2.77 -18.03
C HIS A 91 -4.15 1.64 -17.90
N ILE A 92 -5.40 2.00 -17.64
CA ILE A 92 -6.53 1.07 -17.58
C ILE A 92 -7.26 1.08 -18.91
N TYR A 93 -7.38 -0.12 -19.48
CA TYR A 93 -8.26 -0.41 -20.60
C TYR A 93 -9.41 -1.27 -20.09
N VAL A 94 -10.61 -1.01 -20.56
CA VAL A 94 -11.78 -1.85 -20.29
C VAL A 94 -12.14 -2.56 -21.59
N ARG A 95 -12.25 -3.89 -21.54
CA ARG A 95 -12.67 -4.73 -22.67
C ARG A 95 -14.13 -4.53 -23.04
#